data_AF-A0A935E8G6-F1
#
_entry.id   AF-A0A935E8G6-F1
#
_cell.length_a   1.000
_cell.length_b   1.000
_cell.length_c   1.000
_cell.angle_alpha   90.00
_cell.angle_beta   90.00
_cell.angle_gamma   90.00
#
_symmetry.space_group_name_H-M   'P 1'
#
loop_
_entity.id
_entity.type
_entity.pdbx_description
1 polymer ?
#
loop_
_entity_poly.entity_id
_entity_poly.type
_entity_poly.pdbx_seq_one_letter_code
_entity_poly.pdbx_strand_id
1 'polypeptide(L)'
;MRHAVAGAHRHADDAVHRAGVDLARHPDRGALGLIGGYYGGKVGALISGVFDVMIAFPALILALLVVTFYAAEDPSRRVPGIILALVVVATPILGRIARAATISWSTREFVTAARAVGAKSGRILIREVLPNVAPAMMSIAMLGIGIVIVTEASLSVIGLGVPADTVSWGSVTGAGAADFRHYSHLVFVPGVVILVTVSTLNFLGDALRRKFDVRESVL
;
A
#
# COMPACT_ATOMS: atom_id res chain seq x y z
N MET A 1 -33.52 48.00 -23.65
CA MET A 1 -32.84 47.40 -22.48
C MET A 1 -32.69 45.86 -22.55
N ARG A 2 -33.56 45.11 -23.24
CA ARG A 2 -33.44 43.63 -23.35
C ARG A 2 -32.35 43.10 -24.31
N HIS A 3 -31.82 43.94 -25.22
CA HIS A 3 -30.77 43.51 -26.16
C HIS A 3 -29.34 43.54 -25.60
N ALA A 4 -29.07 44.27 -24.50
CA ALA A 4 -27.74 44.34 -23.89
C ALA A 4 -27.41 43.10 -23.03
N VAL A 5 -28.41 42.48 -22.39
CA VAL A 5 -28.23 41.32 -21.51
C VAL A 5 -27.98 40.02 -22.31
N ALA A 6 -28.53 39.91 -23.52
CA ALA A 6 -28.35 38.74 -24.38
C ALA A 6 -26.99 38.69 -25.10
N GLY A 7 -26.23 39.80 -25.13
CA GLY A 7 -24.87 39.84 -25.65
C GLY A 7 -23.83 39.39 -24.61
N ALA A 8 -24.05 39.73 -23.34
CA ALA A 8 -23.16 39.37 -22.24
C ALA A 8 -23.10 37.85 -21.98
N HIS A 9 -24.25 37.17 -22.05
CA HIS A 9 -24.29 35.71 -21.89
C HIS A 9 -23.59 34.95 -23.01
N ARG A 10 -23.75 35.39 -24.28
CA ARG A 10 -23.09 34.74 -25.42
C ARG A 10 -21.58 34.94 -25.43
N HIS A 11 -21.09 36.09 -24.98
CA HIS A 11 -19.65 36.31 -24.83
C HIS A 11 -19.02 35.54 -23.66
N ALA A 12 -19.78 35.29 -22.58
CA ALA A 12 -19.32 34.44 -21.49
C ALA A 12 -19.21 32.97 -21.92
N ASP A 13 -20.19 32.46 -22.66
CA ASP A 13 -20.20 31.07 -23.15
C ASP A 13 -19.09 30.85 -24.21
N ASP A 14 -18.87 31.82 -25.10
CA ASP A 14 -17.77 31.76 -26.07
C ASP A 14 -16.39 31.84 -25.40
N ALA A 15 -16.24 32.60 -24.31
CA ALA A 15 -14.99 32.70 -23.56
C ALA A 15 -14.68 31.40 -22.79
N VAL A 16 -15.69 30.78 -22.18
CA VAL A 16 -15.55 29.48 -21.48
C VAL A 16 -15.26 28.35 -22.47
N HIS A 17 -15.94 28.36 -23.62
CA HIS A 17 -15.71 27.33 -24.64
C HIS A 17 -14.32 27.48 -25.29
N ARG A 18 -13.85 28.71 -25.55
CA ARG A 18 -12.49 28.97 -26.05
C ARG A 18 -11.41 28.65 -25.01
N ALA A 19 -11.63 28.95 -23.73
CA ALA A 19 -10.69 28.61 -22.66
C ALA A 19 -10.56 27.08 -22.43
N GLY A 20 -11.66 26.33 -22.55
CA GLY A 20 -11.64 24.87 -22.46
C GLY A 20 -10.95 24.19 -23.66
N VAL A 21 -11.06 24.78 -24.85
CA VAL A 21 -10.43 24.26 -26.07
C VAL A 21 -8.93 24.60 -26.16
N ASP A 22 -8.48 25.71 -25.54
CA ASP A 22 -7.05 26.09 -25.46
C ASP A 22 -6.25 25.20 -24.49
N LEU A 23 -6.90 24.68 -23.44
CA LEU A 23 -6.31 23.72 -22.50
C LEU A 23 -6.10 22.32 -23.09
N ALA A 24 -6.81 21.99 -24.16
CA ALA A 24 -6.68 20.70 -24.86
C ALA A 24 -5.64 20.73 -26.01
N ARG A 25 -5.11 21.90 -26.37
CA ARG A 25 -4.26 22.09 -27.56
C ARG A 25 -2.77 22.32 -27.28
N HIS A 26 -2.35 22.46 -26.03
CA HIS A 26 -0.94 22.70 -25.66
C HIS A 26 -0.39 21.66 -24.65
N PRO A 27 0.07 20.49 -25.12
CA PRO A 27 0.70 19.46 -24.28
C PRO A 27 2.15 19.83 -23.85
N ASP A 28 2.61 21.05 -24.14
CA ASP A 28 4.01 21.49 -24.07
C ASP A 28 4.28 22.60 -23.03
N ARG A 29 3.35 22.89 -22.11
CA ARG A 29 3.68 23.64 -20.87
C ARG A 29 4.39 22.75 -19.84
N GLY A 30 5.41 22.05 -20.32
CA GLY A 30 6.42 21.33 -19.58
C GLY A 30 7.55 22.26 -19.16
N ALA A 31 7.62 22.50 -17.86
CA ALA A 31 8.85 22.75 -17.07
C ALA A 31 8.47 22.98 -15.60
N LEU A 32 7.34 23.66 -15.35
CA LEU A 32 6.84 23.92 -13.98
C LEU A 32 5.75 22.94 -13.53
N GLY A 33 5.06 22.26 -14.45
CA GLY A 33 4.23 21.08 -14.14
C GLY A 33 5.02 19.87 -13.65
N LEU A 34 6.36 19.89 -13.78
CA LEU A 34 7.27 18.84 -13.31
C LEU A 34 7.56 18.90 -11.81
N ILE A 35 7.33 20.05 -11.17
CA ILE A 35 7.51 20.23 -9.72
C ILE A 35 6.14 20.33 -9.02
N GLY A 36 5.11 20.82 -9.73
CA GLY A 36 3.78 21.14 -9.21
C GLY A 36 2.81 19.97 -9.02
N GLY A 37 3.30 18.78 -8.64
CA GLY A 37 2.46 17.62 -8.34
C GLY A 37 2.86 16.82 -7.11
N TYR A 38 3.89 17.19 -6.35
CA TYR A 38 4.15 16.78 -4.95
C TYR A 38 3.79 15.32 -4.52
N TYR A 39 4.14 14.30 -5.33
CA TYR A 39 3.89 12.83 -5.25
C TYR A 39 2.72 12.25 -6.08
N GLY A 40 1.99 13.09 -6.81
CA GLY A 40 1.08 12.75 -7.92
C GLY A 40 1.67 13.17 -9.28
N GLY A 41 2.75 12.53 -9.70
CA GLY A 41 3.43 12.77 -10.98
C GLY A 41 4.12 11.50 -11.53
N LYS A 42 5.10 11.64 -12.45
CA LYS A 42 5.80 10.50 -13.11
C LYS A 42 6.34 9.45 -12.14
N VAL A 43 6.88 9.86 -10.99
CA VAL A 43 7.37 8.93 -9.95
C VAL A 43 6.22 8.17 -9.30
N GLY A 44 5.11 8.86 -9.00
CA GLY A 44 3.90 8.21 -8.48
C GLY A 44 3.27 7.24 -9.49
N ALA A 45 3.33 7.59 -10.78
CA ALA A 45 2.91 6.70 -11.87
C ALA A 45 3.84 5.50 -12.01
N LEU A 46 5.16 5.68 -11.90
CA LEU A 46 6.13 4.58 -11.92
C LEU A 46 5.93 3.63 -10.74
N ILE A 47 5.82 4.15 -9.51
CA ILE A 47 5.58 3.33 -8.32
C ILE A 47 4.26 2.58 -8.43
N SER A 48 3.19 3.25 -8.88
CA SER A 48 1.89 2.61 -9.08
C SER A 48 1.98 1.53 -10.16
N GLY A 49 2.68 1.79 -11.26
CA GLY A 49 2.93 0.83 -12.33
C GLY A 49 3.74 -0.38 -11.86
N VAL A 50 4.77 -0.19 -11.04
CA VAL A 50 5.50 -1.30 -10.39
C VAL A 50 4.55 -2.12 -9.53
N PHE A 51 3.70 -1.47 -8.72
CA PHE A 51 2.70 -2.19 -7.93
C PHE A 51 1.71 -2.95 -8.81
N ASP A 52 1.24 -2.35 -9.92
CA ASP A 52 0.34 -2.98 -10.88
C ASP A 52 0.97 -4.25 -11.50
N VAL A 53 2.25 -4.17 -11.88
CA VAL A 53 3.00 -5.33 -12.39
C VAL A 53 3.13 -6.41 -11.32
N MET A 54 3.43 -6.06 -10.07
CA MET A 54 3.56 -7.02 -8.98
C MET A 54 2.25 -7.77 -8.70
N ILE A 55 1.12 -7.05 -8.64
CA ILE A 55 -0.19 -7.67 -8.35
C ILE A 55 -0.81 -8.39 -9.56
N ALA A 56 -0.26 -8.20 -10.77
CA ALA A 56 -0.68 -8.96 -11.94
C ALA A 56 -0.34 -10.45 -11.81
N PHE A 57 0.69 -10.77 -11.01
CA PHE A 57 1.01 -12.14 -10.64
C PHE A 57 0.23 -12.56 -9.40
N PRO A 58 -0.31 -13.80 -9.34
CA PRO A 58 -0.84 -14.35 -8.11
C PRO A 58 0.23 -14.32 -7.00
N ALA A 59 -0.13 -13.85 -5.80
CA ALA A 59 0.81 -13.57 -4.73
C ALA A 59 1.73 -14.75 -4.37
N LEU A 60 1.17 -15.97 -4.29
CA LEU A 60 1.95 -17.17 -4.01
C LEU A 60 2.90 -17.55 -5.14
N ILE A 61 2.52 -17.32 -6.40
CA ILE A 61 3.39 -17.55 -7.56
C ILE A 61 4.54 -16.56 -7.55
N LEU A 62 4.26 -15.28 -7.26
CA LEU A 62 5.29 -14.26 -7.12
C LEU A 62 6.26 -14.60 -5.98
N ALA A 63 5.74 -15.00 -4.82
CA ALA A 63 6.57 -15.40 -3.69
C ALA A 63 7.46 -16.61 -4.02
N LEU A 64 6.87 -17.64 -4.63
CA LEU A 64 7.57 -18.82 -5.15
C LEU A 64 8.73 -18.41 -6.07
N LEU A 65 8.46 -17.55 -7.06
CA LEU A 65 9.48 -17.06 -7.99
C LEU A 65 10.62 -16.36 -7.23
N VAL A 66 10.30 -15.46 -6.31
CA VAL A 66 11.35 -14.75 -5.56
C VAL A 66 12.21 -15.71 -4.74
N VAL A 67 11.60 -16.65 -4.02
CA VAL A 67 12.34 -17.63 -3.21
C VAL A 67 13.20 -18.52 -4.10
N THR A 68 12.66 -19.07 -5.18
CA THR A 68 13.41 -20.00 -6.04
C THR A 68 14.55 -19.32 -6.76
N PHE A 69 14.35 -18.12 -7.31
CA PHE A 69 15.43 -17.39 -7.99
C PHE A 69 16.51 -16.92 -7.01
N TYR A 70 16.14 -16.49 -5.80
CA TYR A 70 17.12 -15.99 -4.82
C TYR A 70 17.88 -17.13 -4.11
N ALA A 71 17.22 -18.26 -3.85
CA ALA A 71 17.76 -19.39 -3.09
C ALA A 71 18.17 -20.60 -3.98
N ALA A 72 18.13 -20.49 -5.31
CA ALA A 72 18.47 -21.58 -6.23
C ALA A 72 19.88 -22.15 -6.02
N GLU A 73 20.84 -21.30 -5.70
CA GLU A 73 22.26 -21.66 -5.71
C GLU A 73 22.81 -21.99 -4.31
N ASP A 74 22.15 -21.52 -3.24
CA ASP A 74 22.69 -21.56 -1.89
C ASP A 74 21.57 -21.76 -0.83
N PRO A 75 21.56 -22.91 -0.13
CA PRO A 75 20.59 -23.19 0.92
C PRO A 75 20.57 -22.15 2.05
N SER A 76 21.69 -21.47 2.33
CA SER A 76 21.76 -20.43 3.36
C SER A 76 20.93 -19.18 3.00
N ARG A 77 20.65 -18.98 1.71
CA ARG A 77 19.83 -17.88 1.19
C ARG A 77 18.33 -18.13 1.28
N ARG A 78 17.91 -19.32 1.74
CA ARG A 78 16.49 -19.68 1.81
C ARG A 78 15.68 -18.77 2.74
N VAL A 79 16.18 -18.51 3.96
CA VAL A 79 15.49 -17.61 4.90
C VAL A 79 15.46 -16.17 4.39
N PRO A 80 16.58 -15.55 3.95
CA PRO A 80 16.53 -14.22 3.34
C PRO A 80 15.66 -14.15 2.09
N GLY A 81 15.62 -15.20 1.27
CA GLY A 81 14.75 -15.30 0.09
C GLY A 81 13.27 -15.30 0.45
N ILE A 82 12.88 -16.03 1.51
CA ILE A 82 11.51 -15.99 2.05
C ILE A 82 11.19 -14.59 2.57
N ILE A 83 12.07 -13.96 3.34
CA ILE A 83 11.87 -12.59 3.84
C ILE A 83 11.66 -11.62 2.68
N LEU A 84 12.51 -11.69 1.65
CA LEU A 84 12.40 -10.86 0.45
C LEU A 84 11.06 -11.08 -0.27
N ALA A 85 10.65 -12.34 -0.45
CA ALA A 85 9.37 -12.69 -1.06
C ALA A 85 8.18 -12.11 -0.29
N LEU A 86 8.20 -12.20 1.05
CA LEU A 86 7.16 -11.66 1.91
C LEU A 86 7.08 -10.13 1.83
N VAL A 87 8.22 -9.44 1.79
CA VAL A 87 8.29 -7.98 1.57
C VAL A 87 7.72 -7.61 0.21
N VAL A 88 8.15 -8.30 -0.85
CA VAL A 88 7.68 -8.07 -2.22
C VAL A 88 6.16 -8.25 -2.31
N VAL A 89 5.61 -9.31 -1.75
CA VAL A 89 4.16 -9.57 -1.78
C VAL A 89 3.36 -8.54 -0.98
N ALA A 90 3.83 -8.14 0.20
CA ALA A 90 3.10 -7.20 1.06
C ALA A 90 3.15 -5.75 0.54
N THR A 91 4.27 -5.35 -0.08
CA THR A 91 4.56 -3.96 -0.49
C THR A 91 3.46 -3.31 -1.33
N PRO A 92 2.95 -3.90 -2.44
CA PRO A 92 1.99 -3.20 -3.29
C PRO A 92 0.66 -2.98 -2.59
N ILE A 93 0.21 -3.91 -1.74
CA ILE A 93 -1.04 -3.81 -0.99
C ILE A 93 -0.91 -2.70 0.05
N LEU A 94 0.10 -2.77 0.92
CA LEU A 94 0.30 -1.79 2.00
C LEU A 94 0.66 -0.41 1.44
N GLY A 95 1.45 -0.36 0.38
CA GLY A 95 1.87 0.86 -0.29
C GLY A 95 0.71 1.63 -0.92
N ARG A 96 -0.27 0.94 -1.54
CA ARG A 96 -1.49 1.59 -2.06
C ARG A 96 -2.32 2.21 -0.96
N ILE A 97 -2.49 1.52 0.17
CA ILE A 97 -3.27 2.04 1.30
C ILE A 97 -2.55 3.24 1.92
N ALA A 98 -1.23 3.14 2.13
CA ALA A 98 -0.41 4.24 2.63
C ALA A 98 -0.46 5.47 1.69
N ARG A 99 -0.43 5.25 0.38
CA ARG A 99 -0.60 6.31 -0.63
C ARG A 99 -1.97 6.97 -0.52
N ALA A 100 -3.05 6.20 -0.44
CA ALA A 100 -4.40 6.73 -0.29
C ALA A 100 -4.54 7.60 0.97
N ALA A 101 -4.02 7.12 2.10
CA ALA A 101 -3.98 7.90 3.34
C ALA A 101 -3.16 9.19 3.19
N THR A 102 -1.97 9.10 2.60
CA THR A 102 -1.10 10.27 2.38
C THR A 102 -1.77 11.32 1.50
N ILE A 103 -2.46 10.92 0.42
CA ILE A 103 -3.20 11.83 -0.45
C ILE A 103 -4.31 12.54 0.34
N SER A 104 -5.10 11.79 1.11
CA SER A 104 -6.16 12.35 1.96
C SER A 104 -5.63 13.43 2.92
N TRP A 105 -4.54 13.17 3.63
CA TRP A 105 -3.96 14.12 4.57
C TRP A 105 -3.23 15.30 3.90
N SER A 106 -2.61 15.08 2.75
CA SER A 106 -1.85 16.13 2.03
C SER A 106 -2.72 17.19 1.34
N THR A 107 -4.03 16.94 1.23
CA THR A 107 -5.03 17.85 0.62
C THR A 107 -5.79 18.70 1.65
N ARG A 108 -5.51 18.53 2.95
CA ARG A 108 -6.17 19.27 4.05
C ARG A 108 -5.69 20.73 4.16
N GLU A 109 -6.52 21.57 4.77
CA GLU A 109 -6.32 23.02 4.87
C GLU A 109 -5.03 23.43 5.60
N PHE A 110 -4.63 22.71 6.65
CA PHE A 110 -3.38 22.98 7.37
C PHE A 110 -2.14 22.84 6.47
N VAL A 111 -2.20 21.95 5.47
CA VAL A 111 -1.13 21.77 4.47
C VAL A 111 -1.10 22.95 3.50
N THR A 112 -2.27 23.43 3.09
CA THR A 112 -2.41 24.64 2.25
C THR A 112 -1.90 25.88 2.98
N ALA A 113 -2.22 26.04 4.28
CA ALA A 113 -1.70 27.11 5.12
C ALA A 113 -0.18 27.03 5.27
N ALA A 114 0.38 25.84 5.53
CA ALA A 114 1.83 25.65 5.63
C ALA A 114 2.55 26.01 4.32
N ARG A 115 1.95 25.65 3.16
CA ARG A 115 2.45 26.07 1.83
C ARG A 115 2.39 27.59 1.64
N ALA A 116 1.32 28.24 2.08
CA ALA A 116 1.15 29.69 1.97
C ALA A 116 2.22 30.48 2.76
N VAL A 117 2.72 29.91 3.87
CA VAL A 117 3.82 30.50 4.67
C VAL A 117 5.21 30.10 4.12
N GLY A 118 5.28 29.45 2.95
CA GLY A 118 6.52 29.11 2.27
C GLY A 118 7.22 27.85 2.79
N ALA A 119 6.52 26.97 3.51
CA ALA A 119 7.12 25.72 3.98
C ALA A 119 7.47 24.80 2.79
N LYS A 120 8.69 24.27 2.79
CA LYS A 120 9.14 23.32 1.77
C LYS A 120 8.40 21.99 1.89
N SER A 121 8.11 21.41 0.73
CA SER A 121 7.72 20.04 0.49
C SER A 121 8.23 19.00 1.52
N GLY A 122 9.54 18.80 1.69
CA GLY A 122 10.03 17.79 2.66
C GLY A 122 9.63 18.08 4.12
N ARG A 123 9.61 19.36 4.51
CA ARG A 123 9.21 19.79 5.86
C ARG A 123 7.74 19.52 6.13
N ILE A 124 6.87 19.84 5.17
CA ILE A 124 5.43 19.58 5.26
C ILE A 124 5.17 18.09 5.42
N LEU A 125 5.84 17.26 4.61
CA LEU A 125 5.65 15.81 4.68
C LEU A 125 6.05 15.24 6.04
N ILE A 126 7.23 15.59 6.56
CA ILE A 126 7.74 15.00 7.80
C ILE A 126 7.08 15.59 9.05
N ARG A 127 6.76 16.88 9.04
CA ARG A 127 6.32 17.61 10.25
C ARG A 127 4.81 17.76 10.34
N GLU A 128 4.11 17.79 9.22
CA GLU A 128 2.66 18.00 9.17
C GLU A 128 1.93 16.73 8.75
N VAL A 129 2.37 16.02 7.69
CA VAL A 129 1.61 14.88 7.15
C VAL A 129 1.95 13.57 7.87
N LEU A 130 3.23 13.23 7.99
CA LEU A 130 3.70 11.96 8.54
C LEU A 130 3.19 11.69 9.97
N PRO A 131 3.20 12.65 10.92
CA PRO A 131 2.70 12.40 12.27
C PRO A 131 1.20 12.12 12.31
N ASN A 132 0.44 12.68 11.37
CA ASN A 132 -1.00 12.46 11.27
C ASN A 132 -1.34 11.14 10.56
N VAL A 133 -0.51 10.70 9.62
CA VAL A 133 -0.69 9.43 8.89
C VAL A 133 -0.10 8.23 9.66
N ALA A 134 0.89 8.45 10.53
CA ALA A 134 1.60 7.39 11.26
C ALA A 134 0.67 6.45 12.06
N PRO A 135 -0.37 6.91 12.77
CA PRO A 135 -1.27 6.00 13.47
C PRO A 135 -2.08 5.10 12.52
N ALA A 136 -2.52 5.64 11.37
CA ALA A 136 -3.15 4.85 10.33
C ALA A 136 -2.16 3.84 9.73
N MET A 137 -0.90 4.23 9.50
CA MET A 137 0.15 3.32 9.02
C MET A 137 0.46 2.20 10.00
N MET A 138 0.48 2.47 11.31
CA MET A 138 0.68 1.44 12.33
C MET A 138 -0.45 0.41 12.29
N SER A 139 -1.68 0.86 12.07
CA SER A 139 -2.85 -0.01 11.91
C SER A 139 -2.73 -0.88 10.66
N ILE A 140 -2.31 -0.29 9.53
CA ILE A 140 -2.07 -1.00 8.27
C ILE A 140 -0.90 -1.99 8.38
N ALA A 141 0.13 -1.67 9.17
CA ALA A 141 1.25 -2.57 9.41
C ALA A 141 0.79 -3.87 10.09
N MET A 142 -0.21 -3.81 11.00
CA MET A 142 -0.79 -5.01 11.61
C MET A 142 -1.45 -5.93 10.58
N LEU A 143 -2.19 -5.34 9.61
CA LEU A 143 -2.74 -6.09 8.47
C LEU A 143 -1.62 -6.74 7.64
N GLY A 144 -0.54 -6.00 7.44
CA GLY A 144 0.66 -6.48 6.74
C GLY A 144 1.28 -7.71 7.40
N ILE A 145 1.39 -7.72 8.72
CA ILE A 145 1.89 -8.89 9.48
C ILE A 145 1.00 -10.10 9.23
N GLY A 146 -0.33 -9.92 9.21
CA GLY A 146 -1.27 -10.99 8.90
C GLY A 146 -1.03 -11.61 7.51
N ILE A 147 -0.87 -10.76 6.48
CA ILE A 147 -0.56 -11.21 5.11
C ILE A 147 0.75 -12.01 5.08
N VAL A 148 1.78 -11.53 5.78
CA VAL A 148 3.09 -12.17 5.85
C VAL A 148 3.01 -13.55 6.52
N ILE A 149 2.32 -13.68 7.65
CA ILE A 149 2.15 -14.96 8.36
C ILE A 149 1.43 -15.98 7.47
N VAL A 150 0.32 -15.59 6.84
CA VAL A 150 -0.45 -16.51 5.98
C VAL A 150 0.35 -16.92 4.74
N THR A 151 1.11 -15.98 4.18
CA THR A 151 1.96 -16.27 3.00
C THR A 151 3.10 -17.22 3.37
N GLU A 152 3.77 -17.01 4.50
CA GLU A 152 4.83 -17.92 4.98
C GLU A 152 4.31 -19.33 5.27
N ALA A 153 3.13 -19.44 5.88
CA ALA A 153 2.49 -20.72 6.11
C ALA A 153 2.12 -21.43 4.79
N SER A 154 1.61 -20.67 3.82
CA SER A 154 1.30 -21.19 2.48
C SER A 154 2.55 -21.67 1.75
N LEU A 155 3.66 -20.92 1.82
CA LEU A 155 4.96 -21.32 1.27
C LEU A 155 5.47 -22.61 1.93
N SER A 156 5.28 -22.74 3.24
CA SER A 156 5.68 -23.94 3.98
C SER A 156 4.91 -25.19 3.55
N VAL A 157 3.60 -25.07 3.32
CA VAL A 157 2.77 -26.18 2.84
C VAL A 157 3.18 -26.66 1.45
N ILE A 158 3.65 -25.76 0.57
CA ILE A 158 4.14 -26.12 -0.76
C ILE A 158 5.62 -26.53 -0.79
N GLY A 159 6.26 -26.70 0.38
CA GLY A 159 7.64 -27.17 0.49
C GLY A 159 8.72 -26.09 0.32
N LEU A 160 8.34 -24.80 0.37
CA LEU A 160 9.23 -23.64 0.23
C LEU A 160 9.34 -22.79 1.51
N GLY A 161 8.89 -23.37 2.63
CA GLY A 161 9.06 -22.80 3.95
C GLY A 161 10.52 -22.78 4.42
N VAL A 162 10.68 -22.31 5.65
CA VAL A 162 11.96 -22.30 6.36
C VAL A 162 12.60 -23.69 6.41
N PRO A 163 13.94 -23.79 6.47
CA PRO A 163 14.64 -25.07 6.62
C PRO A 163 14.24 -25.80 7.92
N ALA A 164 14.43 -27.12 7.96
CA ALA A 164 13.94 -27.99 9.03
C ALA A 164 14.56 -27.73 10.42
N ASP A 165 15.70 -27.05 10.47
CA ASP A 165 16.34 -26.57 11.71
C ASP A 165 15.63 -25.34 12.32
N THR A 166 14.74 -24.71 11.55
CA THR A 166 14.00 -23.51 11.94
C THR A 166 12.51 -23.85 12.12
N VAL A 167 11.99 -23.64 13.32
CA VAL A 167 10.59 -23.91 13.63
C VAL A 167 9.74 -22.66 13.43
N SER A 168 8.72 -22.75 12.57
CA SER A 168 7.64 -21.77 12.42
C SER A 168 6.29 -22.49 12.47
N TRP A 169 5.19 -21.77 12.75
CA TRP A 169 3.85 -22.39 12.65
C TRP A 169 3.55 -22.88 11.24
N GLY A 170 4.07 -22.17 10.22
CA GLY A 170 4.01 -22.60 8.83
C GLY A 170 4.75 -23.92 8.60
N SER A 171 5.98 -24.07 9.09
CA SER A 171 6.77 -25.29 8.90
C SER A 171 6.18 -26.49 9.63
N VAL A 172 5.60 -26.29 10.81
CA VAL A 172 4.85 -27.34 11.54
C VAL A 172 3.62 -27.78 10.72
N THR A 173 2.87 -26.82 10.16
CA THR A 173 1.72 -27.11 9.31
C THR A 173 2.14 -27.87 8.04
N GLY A 174 3.22 -27.43 7.39
CA GLY A 174 3.75 -28.05 6.17
C GLY A 174 4.22 -29.49 6.40
N ALA A 175 4.89 -29.75 7.53
CA ALA A 175 5.28 -31.11 7.92
C ALA A 175 4.06 -32.01 8.16
N GLY A 176 3.04 -31.49 8.84
CA GLY A 176 1.79 -32.22 9.08
C GLY A 176 0.94 -32.45 7.82
N ALA A 177 1.10 -31.62 6.78
CA ALA A 177 0.32 -31.73 5.54
C ALA A 177 0.62 -33.03 4.77
N ALA A 178 1.86 -33.52 4.82
CA ALA A 178 2.26 -34.78 4.17
C ALA A 178 1.56 -36.01 4.78
N ASP A 179 1.42 -36.02 6.10
CA ASP A 179 0.80 -37.13 6.87
C ASP A 179 -0.55 -36.76 7.49
N PHE A 180 -1.31 -35.87 6.83
CA PHE A 180 -2.57 -35.32 7.37
C PHE A 180 -3.57 -36.39 7.83
N ARG A 181 -3.59 -37.56 7.17
CA ARG A 181 -4.49 -38.66 7.52
C ARG A 181 -4.19 -39.28 8.89
N HIS A 182 -2.93 -39.29 9.32
CA HIS A 182 -2.50 -39.87 10.59
C HIS A 182 -2.30 -38.80 11.67
N TYR A 183 -1.80 -37.63 11.29
CA TYR A 183 -1.43 -36.56 12.21
C TYR A 183 -2.16 -35.25 11.90
N SER A 184 -3.48 -35.30 11.75
CA SER A 184 -4.32 -34.13 11.42
C SER A 184 -4.17 -32.96 12.39
N HIS A 185 -3.86 -33.24 13.67
CA HIS A 185 -3.60 -32.22 14.68
C HIS A 185 -2.39 -31.32 14.36
N LEU A 186 -1.40 -31.82 13.61
CA LEU A 186 -0.24 -31.03 13.19
C LEU A 186 -0.60 -29.96 12.15
N VAL A 187 -1.75 -30.07 11.49
CA VAL A 187 -2.28 -29.05 10.57
C VAL A 187 -3.32 -28.18 11.27
N PHE A 188 -4.26 -28.79 11.99
CA PHE A 188 -5.36 -28.05 12.63
C PHE A 188 -4.89 -27.14 13.77
N VAL A 189 -4.00 -27.62 14.65
CA VAL A 189 -3.58 -26.83 15.82
C VAL A 189 -2.83 -25.57 15.39
N PRO A 190 -1.76 -25.65 14.56
CA PRO A 190 -1.10 -24.43 14.09
C PRO A 190 -2.02 -23.56 13.22
N GLY A 191 -2.93 -24.16 12.44
CA GLY A 191 -3.92 -23.40 11.67
C GLY A 191 -4.83 -22.54 12.54
N VAL A 192 -5.31 -23.07 13.67
CA VAL A 192 -6.11 -22.30 14.65
C VAL A 192 -5.26 -21.23 15.32
N VAL A 193 -4.00 -21.53 15.67
CA VAL A 193 -3.08 -20.54 16.26
C VAL A 193 -2.86 -19.38 15.29
N ILE A 194 -2.54 -19.67 14.02
CA ILE A 194 -2.39 -18.67 12.96
C ILE A 194 -3.68 -17.84 12.83
N LEU A 195 -4.84 -18.49 12.76
CA LEU A 195 -6.14 -17.80 12.66
C LEU A 195 -6.36 -16.82 13.81
N VAL A 196 -6.16 -17.26 15.05
CA VAL A 196 -6.35 -16.43 16.24
C VAL A 196 -5.34 -15.28 16.27
N THR A 197 -4.07 -15.54 15.97
CA THR A 197 -3.04 -14.51 15.92
C THR A 197 -3.36 -13.45 14.86
N VAL A 198 -3.64 -13.85 13.63
CA VAL A 198 -3.97 -12.93 12.53
C VAL A 198 -5.23 -12.13 12.85
N SER A 199 -6.26 -12.78 13.39
CA SER A 199 -7.51 -12.11 13.78
C SER A 199 -7.26 -11.08 14.88
N THR A 200 -6.47 -11.42 15.90
CA THR A 200 -6.13 -10.52 17.00
C THR A 200 -5.35 -9.31 16.51
N LEU A 201 -4.37 -9.50 15.62
CA LEU A 201 -3.61 -8.42 15.01
C LEU A 201 -4.50 -7.50 14.17
N ASN A 202 -5.41 -8.07 13.38
CA ASN A 202 -6.36 -7.30 12.58
C ASN A 202 -7.29 -6.47 13.46
N PHE A 203 -7.87 -7.07 14.51
CA PHE A 203 -8.72 -6.34 15.45
C PHE A 203 -7.97 -5.25 16.22
N LEU A 204 -6.71 -5.51 16.60
CA LEU A 204 -5.85 -4.51 17.23
C LEU A 204 -5.57 -3.35 16.28
N GLY A 205 -5.27 -3.63 15.01
CA GLY A 205 -5.11 -2.63 13.95
C GLY A 205 -6.36 -1.77 13.80
N ASP A 206 -7.53 -2.38 13.72
CA ASP A 206 -8.80 -1.67 13.61
C ASP A 206 -9.12 -0.84 14.87
N ALA A 207 -8.83 -1.36 16.05
CA ALA A 207 -9.01 -0.64 17.31
C ALA A 207 -8.08 0.57 17.42
N LEU A 208 -6.83 0.44 16.97
CA LEU A 208 -5.90 1.56 16.86
C LEU A 208 -6.45 2.60 15.89
N ARG A 209 -6.80 2.19 14.67
CA ARG A 209 -7.35 3.09 13.65
C ARG A 209 -8.53 3.90 14.18
N ARG A 210 -9.52 3.24 14.79
CA ARG A 210 -10.71 3.90 15.36
C ARG A 210 -10.36 4.96 16.40
N LYS A 211 -9.37 4.73 17.27
CA LYS A 211 -8.98 5.72 18.29
C LYS A 211 -8.41 7.00 17.68
N PHE A 212 -7.73 6.91 16.53
CA PHE A 212 -7.13 8.06 15.87
C PHE A 212 -8.08 8.76 14.89
N ASP A 213 -9.04 8.03 14.31
CA ASP A 213 -10.09 8.57 13.42
C ASP A 213 -11.07 9.50 14.17
N VAL A 214 -11.40 9.19 15.42
CA VAL A 214 -12.41 9.93 16.22
C VAL A 214 -12.04 11.41 16.44
N ARG A 215 -10.75 11.77 16.42
CA ARG A 215 -10.31 13.18 16.52
C ARG A 215 -10.68 14.03 15.30
N GLU A 216 -11.06 13.40 14.18
CA GLU A 216 -11.37 14.09 12.93
C GLU A 216 -12.84 14.57 12.84
N SER A 217 -13.74 14.06 13.70
CA SER A 217 -15.17 14.41 13.70
C SER A 217 -15.54 15.59 14.60
N VAL A 218 -14.59 16.12 15.36
CA VAL A 218 -14.82 17.15 16.40
C VAL A 218 -14.15 18.50 16.04
N LEU A 219 -13.50 18.60 14.88
CA LEU A 219 -12.90 19.83 14.34
C LEU A 219 -13.53 20.16 12.99
#